data_AF-A0A7J8GVN6-F1
#
_entry.id   AF-A0A7J8GVN6-F1
#
_cell.length_a   1.000
_cell.length_b   1.000
_cell.length_c   1.000
_cell.angle_alpha   90.00
_cell.angle_beta   90.00
_cell.angle_gamma   90.00
#
_symmetry.space_group_name_H-M   'P 1'
#
loop_
_entity.id
_entity.type
_entity.pdbx_description
1 polymer ?
#
loop_
_entity_poly.entity_id
_entity_poly.type
_entity_poly.pdbx_seq_one_letter_code
_entity_poly.pdbx_strand_id
1 'polypeptide(L)'
;MKLKLKNVFLAYFLVGGLRFEGPRVQDGRVVGFHTAWEPNRPFPVDMAGFAVALPLLLAKPDAQFDATAPRGHLESSLLSHLVDPKDLEPRAANCTRVLVWHTRTEKPKMKQEEQLQRQGRGSDPAVEV
;
A
#
# COMPACT_ATOMS: atom_id res chain seq x y z
N MET A 1 -19.49 17.27 -0.49
CA MET A 1 -18.40 17.13 -1.49
C MET A 1 -18.39 15.68 -1.97
N LYS A 2 -18.94 15.38 -3.15
CA LYS A 2 -18.94 14.00 -3.70
C LYS A 2 -17.58 13.75 -4.35
N LEU A 3 -16.81 12.79 -3.82
CA LEU A 3 -15.60 12.31 -4.48
C LEU A 3 -16.01 11.57 -5.75
N LYS A 4 -15.81 12.17 -6.93
CA LYS A 4 -15.84 11.43 -8.21
C LYS A 4 -14.42 10.99 -8.52
N LEU A 5 -14.14 9.72 -8.26
CA LEU A 5 -12.90 9.04 -8.64
C LEU A 5 -12.96 8.81 -10.16
N LYS A 6 -12.01 9.31 -10.95
CA LYS A 6 -11.98 9.04 -12.40
C LYS A 6 -11.08 7.84 -12.70
N ASN A 7 -9.86 7.81 -12.14
CA ASN A 7 -8.85 6.78 -12.43
C ASN A 7 -8.20 6.20 -11.15
N VAL A 8 -6.89 6.42 -10.96
CA VAL A 8 -6.06 5.89 -9.86
C VAL A 8 -5.51 7.04 -9.01
N PHE A 9 -5.57 6.87 -7.69
CA PHE A 9 -5.22 7.88 -6.71
C PHE A 9 -3.91 7.60 -6.02
N LEU A 10 -3.23 8.64 -5.52
CA LEU A 10 -2.12 8.48 -4.60
C LEU A 10 -2.27 9.36 -3.35
N ALA A 11 -2.10 8.77 -2.18
CA ALA A 11 -1.85 9.52 -0.95
C ALA A 11 -0.34 9.51 -0.59
N TYR A 12 0.03 10.11 0.53
CA TYR A 12 1.40 10.04 1.09
C TYR A 12 1.43 9.07 2.26
N PHE A 13 2.52 8.31 2.39
CA PHE A 13 2.60 7.16 3.28
C PHE A 13 3.95 7.04 3.98
N LEU A 14 3.96 6.49 5.18
CA LEU A 14 5.17 5.99 5.82
C LEU A 14 5.45 4.57 5.30
N VAL A 15 6.45 4.37 4.45
CA VAL A 15 6.86 3.04 3.94
C VAL A 15 8.32 3.09 3.43
N GLY A 16 8.91 1.94 3.09
CA GLY A 16 10.21 1.86 2.41
C GLY A 16 11.46 2.12 3.28
N GLY A 17 11.31 2.20 4.60
CA GLY A 17 12.42 2.55 5.50
C GLY A 17 12.73 4.06 5.55
N LEU A 18 11.88 4.88 4.92
CA LEU A 18 11.95 6.33 4.96
C LEU A 18 10.91 6.91 5.92
N ARG A 19 11.13 8.19 6.31
CA ARG A 19 10.12 8.98 7.03
C ARG A 19 8.86 9.23 6.20
N PHE A 20 8.91 9.04 4.88
CA PHE A 20 7.76 8.93 3.99
C PHE A 20 8.24 8.53 2.58
N GLU A 21 7.39 7.84 1.82
CA GLU A 21 7.48 7.71 0.36
C GLU A 21 6.21 8.24 -0.28
N GLY A 22 6.31 8.74 -1.51
CA GLY A 22 5.15 9.23 -2.23
C GLY A 22 5.47 9.93 -3.54
N PRO A 23 4.45 10.25 -4.35
CA PRO A 23 4.64 10.94 -5.62
C PRO A 23 5.19 12.36 -5.44
N ARG A 24 6.01 12.80 -6.38
CA ARG A 24 6.39 14.21 -6.54
C ARG A 24 5.36 14.87 -7.42
N VAL A 25 4.70 15.91 -6.91
CA VAL A 25 3.63 16.62 -7.60
C VAL A 25 4.09 18.01 -7.99
N GLN A 26 3.90 18.38 -9.25
CA GLN A 26 4.11 19.72 -9.77
C GLN A 26 2.89 20.13 -10.60
N ASP A 27 2.34 21.31 -10.33
CA ASP A 27 1.14 21.84 -11.02
C ASP A 27 -0.05 20.86 -11.05
N GLY A 28 -0.22 20.12 -9.95
CA GLY A 28 -1.30 19.14 -9.79
C GLY A 28 -1.11 17.84 -10.57
N ARG A 29 0.09 17.56 -11.10
CA ARG A 29 0.44 16.33 -11.82
C ARG A 29 1.61 15.60 -11.17
N VAL A 30 1.60 14.28 -11.27
CA VAL A 30 2.73 13.44 -10.82
C VAL A 30 3.86 13.56 -11.84
N VAL A 31 5.02 14.03 -11.40
CA VAL A 31 6.24 14.21 -12.22
C VAL A 31 7.36 13.24 -11.85
N GLY A 32 7.14 12.40 -10.84
CA GLY A 32 8.09 11.40 -10.36
C GLY A 32 7.70 10.90 -8.98
N PHE A 33 8.63 10.23 -8.30
CA PHE A 33 8.41 9.66 -6.97
C PHE A 33 9.58 9.94 -6.04
N HIS A 34 9.28 10.13 -4.76
CA HIS A 34 10.24 10.15 -3.67
C HIS A 34 10.28 8.75 -3.04
N THR A 35 11.26 7.96 -3.45
CA THR A 35 11.50 6.59 -2.98
C THR A 35 13.01 6.32 -2.97
N ALA A 36 13.47 5.46 -2.06
CA ALA A 36 14.87 5.05 -2.02
C ALA A 36 15.09 3.61 -2.51
N TRP A 37 14.13 2.72 -2.27
CA TRP A 37 14.26 1.30 -2.55
C TRP A 37 13.68 0.96 -3.93
N GLU A 38 14.53 0.45 -4.82
CA GLU A 38 14.24 0.17 -6.24
C GLU A 38 13.46 1.31 -6.93
N PRO A 39 14.10 2.47 -7.15
CA PRO A 39 13.44 3.64 -7.72
C PRO A 39 13.02 3.47 -9.19
N ASN A 40 13.55 2.44 -9.87
CA ASN A 40 13.26 2.14 -11.28
C ASN A 40 11.96 1.36 -11.47
N ARG A 41 11.22 1.05 -10.39
CA ARG A 41 9.89 0.46 -10.48
C ARG A 41 8.95 1.40 -11.23
N PRO A 42 8.07 0.90 -12.12
CA PRO A 42 7.10 1.73 -12.82
C PRO A 42 6.20 2.52 -11.85
N PHE A 43 5.79 1.87 -10.76
CA PHE A 43 5.01 2.46 -9.67
C PHE A 43 5.69 2.15 -8.33
N PRO A 44 6.61 3.00 -7.86
CA PRO A 44 7.25 2.83 -6.56
C PRO A 44 6.35 3.37 -5.45
N VAL A 45 5.21 2.72 -5.27
CA VAL A 45 4.18 3.05 -4.26
C VAL A 45 3.78 1.76 -3.53
N ASP A 46 3.34 1.91 -2.28
CA ASP A 46 2.82 0.80 -1.48
C ASP A 46 1.37 0.46 -1.86
N MET A 47 0.88 -0.71 -1.47
CA MET A 47 -0.52 -1.13 -1.67
C MET A 47 -1.54 -0.16 -1.06
N ALA A 48 -1.29 0.35 0.16
CA ALA A 48 -2.16 1.36 0.75
C ALA A 48 -2.10 2.69 -0.04
N GLY A 49 -1.04 2.84 -0.84
CA GLY A 49 -0.65 3.92 -1.72
C GLY A 49 -1.76 4.53 -2.55
N PHE A 50 -2.65 3.67 -3.03
CA PHE A 50 -3.53 3.99 -4.14
C PHE A 50 -4.94 3.44 -3.99
N ALA A 51 -5.82 3.97 -4.83
CA ALA A 51 -7.16 3.45 -5.03
C ALA A 51 -7.49 3.46 -6.52
N VAL A 52 -8.27 2.49 -6.99
CA VAL A 52 -8.67 2.34 -8.39
C VAL A 52 -10.17 2.57 -8.52
N ALA A 53 -10.59 3.35 -9.51
CA ALA A 53 -12.00 3.50 -9.84
C ALA A 53 -12.59 2.17 -10.35
N LEU A 54 -13.73 1.74 -9.76
CA LEU A 54 -14.39 0.49 -10.15
C LEU A 54 -14.65 0.37 -11.66
N PRO A 55 -15.15 1.40 -12.38
CA PRO A 55 -15.36 1.30 -13.82
C PRO A 55 -14.08 1.04 -14.63
N LEU A 56 -12.93 1.56 -14.17
CA LEU A 56 -11.64 1.33 -14.83
C LEU A 56 -11.20 -0.13 -14.67
N LEU A 57 -11.38 -0.69 -13.48
CA LEU A 57 -11.09 -2.09 -13.23
C LEU A 57 -12.00 -3.02 -14.06
N LEU A 58 -13.29 -2.71 -14.15
CA LEU A 58 -14.24 -3.44 -14.99
C LEU A 58 -13.93 -3.32 -16.50
N ALA A 59 -13.38 -2.19 -16.93
CA ALA A 59 -12.95 -1.99 -18.32
C ALA A 59 -11.63 -2.71 -18.68
N LYS A 60 -10.91 -3.21 -17.67
CA LYS A 60 -9.62 -3.90 -17.81
C LYS A 60 -9.71 -5.28 -17.13
N PRO A 61 -10.49 -6.23 -17.69
CA PRO A 61 -10.80 -7.50 -17.03
C PRO A 61 -9.57 -8.37 -16.76
N ASP A 62 -8.50 -8.19 -17.53
CA ASP A 62 -7.24 -8.92 -17.36
C ASP A 62 -6.30 -8.27 -16.32
N ALA A 63 -6.65 -7.08 -15.79
CA ALA A 63 -5.82 -6.39 -14.82
C ALA A 63 -5.94 -7.05 -13.44
N GLN A 64 -4.87 -7.74 -13.04
CA GLN A 64 -4.78 -8.42 -11.76
C GLN A 64 -3.37 -8.32 -11.18
N PHE A 65 -3.24 -8.68 -9.91
CA PHE A 65 -1.93 -8.86 -9.30
C PHE A 65 -1.24 -10.10 -9.85
N ASP A 66 0.04 -9.98 -10.16
CA ASP A 66 0.88 -11.12 -10.54
C ASP A 66 1.58 -11.66 -9.29
N ALA A 67 1.16 -12.84 -8.84
CA ALA A 67 1.74 -13.51 -7.69
C ALA A 67 3.22 -13.93 -7.89
N THR A 68 3.68 -13.96 -9.14
CA THR A 68 5.07 -14.25 -9.52
C THR A 68 5.93 -13.00 -9.65
N ALA A 69 5.34 -11.80 -9.51
CA ALA A 69 6.05 -10.54 -9.58
C ALA A 69 7.21 -10.52 -8.56
N PRO A 70 8.38 -9.96 -8.93
CA PRO A 70 9.48 -9.77 -8.00
C PRO A 70 9.03 -9.00 -6.76
N ARG A 71 9.76 -9.20 -5.65
CA ARG A 71 9.52 -8.47 -4.41
C ARG A 71 9.41 -6.96 -4.72
N GLY A 72 8.35 -6.33 -4.24
CA GLY A 72 8.10 -4.90 -4.41
C GLY A 72 7.58 -4.46 -5.79
N HIS A 73 7.34 -5.39 -6.72
CA HIS A 73 6.73 -5.09 -8.03
C HIS A 73 5.24 -5.48 -8.10
N LEU A 74 4.66 -5.99 -7.00
CA LEU A 74 3.26 -6.43 -6.97
C LEU A 74 2.29 -5.28 -7.33
N GLU A 75 2.50 -4.09 -6.80
CA GLU A 75 1.69 -2.91 -7.10
C GLU A 75 1.85 -2.51 -8.57
N SER A 76 3.09 -2.55 -9.08
CA SER A 76 3.39 -2.25 -10.47
C SER A 76 2.76 -3.26 -11.43
N SER A 77 2.65 -4.53 -11.05
CA SER A 77 2.05 -5.57 -11.90
C SER A 77 0.58 -5.25 -12.20
N LEU A 78 -0.17 -4.73 -11.22
CA LEU A 78 -1.57 -4.33 -11.43
C LEU A 78 -1.65 -2.97 -12.15
N LEU A 79 -0.96 -1.96 -11.63
CA LEU A 79 -1.13 -0.57 -12.07
C LEU A 79 -0.72 -0.35 -13.53
N SER A 80 0.27 -1.11 -14.02
CA SER A 80 0.73 -1.04 -15.41
C SER A 80 -0.33 -1.46 -16.44
N HIS A 81 -1.36 -2.21 -16.05
CA HIS A 81 -2.50 -2.54 -16.92
C HIS A 81 -3.60 -1.46 -16.92
N LEU A 82 -3.59 -0.59 -15.90
CA LEU A 82 -4.67 0.33 -15.60
C LEU A 82 -4.38 1.75 -16.10
N VAL A 83 -3.19 2.28 -15.83
CA VAL A 83 -2.84 3.69 -16.09
C VAL A 83 -1.35 3.86 -16.36
N ASP A 84 -0.96 4.99 -16.97
CA ASP A 84 0.43 5.45 -16.97
C ASP A 84 0.73 6.26 -15.69
N PRO A 85 1.99 6.29 -15.18
CA PRO A 85 2.34 7.06 -13.99
C PRO A 85 2.02 8.56 -14.05
N LYS A 86 2.08 9.16 -15.24
CA LYS A 86 1.75 10.57 -15.49
C LYS A 86 0.24 10.89 -15.31
N ASP A 87 -0.61 9.88 -15.44
CA ASP A 87 -2.08 10.00 -15.41
C ASP A 87 -2.65 9.71 -14.00
N LEU A 88 -1.77 9.49 -13.03
CA LEU A 88 -2.12 9.36 -11.62
C LEU A 88 -2.71 10.67 -11.08
N GLU A 89 -3.79 10.55 -10.31
CA GLU A 89 -4.47 11.69 -9.70
C GLU A 89 -3.93 11.95 -8.28
N PRO A 90 -3.16 13.03 -8.05
CA PRO A 90 -2.63 13.33 -6.72
C PRO A 90 -3.76 13.71 -5.75
N ARG A 91 -3.73 13.14 -4.54
CA ARG A 91 -4.67 13.43 -3.44
C ARG A 91 -3.91 13.88 -2.20
N ALA A 92 -4.59 13.97 -1.05
CA ALA A 92 -3.98 14.41 0.21
C ALA A 92 -3.27 15.78 0.10
N ALA A 93 -3.98 16.77 -0.47
CA ALA A 93 -3.48 18.13 -0.75
C ALA A 93 -2.20 18.13 -1.61
N ASN A 94 -2.31 17.66 -2.86
CA ASN A 94 -1.16 17.50 -3.77
C ASN A 94 -0.01 16.70 -3.16
N CYS A 95 -0.38 15.65 -2.43
CA CYS A 95 0.55 14.71 -1.83
C CYS A 95 1.50 15.39 -0.82
N THR A 96 0.97 16.34 -0.04
CA THR A 96 1.72 17.03 1.03
C THR A 96 1.31 16.57 2.44
N ARG A 97 0.27 15.74 2.56
CA ARG A 97 -0.25 15.24 3.83
C ARG A 97 -0.16 13.71 3.88
N VAL A 98 0.43 13.18 4.94
CA VAL A 98 0.38 11.75 5.27
C VAL A 98 -0.96 11.47 5.95
N LEU A 99 -1.76 10.58 5.36
CA LEU A 99 -3.10 10.23 5.87
C LEU A 99 -3.23 8.75 6.26
N VAL A 100 -2.17 7.98 6.09
CA VAL A 100 -2.17 6.52 6.22
C VAL A 100 -0.75 6.01 6.44
N TRP A 101 -0.62 4.97 7.27
CA TRP A 101 0.62 4.50 7.86
C TRP A 101 0.79 3.00 7.62
N HIS A 102 1.95 2.57 7.11
CA HIS A 102 2.29 1.15 6.98
C HIS A 102 2.84 0.59 8.32
N THR A 103 1.99 0.52 9.34
CA THR A 103 2.35 -0.06 10.63
C THR A 103 2.47 -1.58 10.56
N ARG A 104 3.34 -2.16 11.37
CA ARG A 104 3.45 -3.62 11.55
C ARG A 104 3.26 -3.96 13.02
N THR A 105 2.52 -5.04 13.28
CA THR A 105 2.36 -5.59 14.62
C THR A 105 3.60 -6.38 14.99
N GLU A 106 4.11 -6.18 16.20
CA GLU A 106 5.17 -7.03 16.73
C GLU A 106 4.63 -8.42 17.07
N LYS A 107 5.42 -9.46 16.83
CA LYS A 107 5.05 -10.82 17.24
C LYS A 107 5.04 -10.88 18.78
N PRO A 108 3.91 -11.25 19.43
CA PRO A 108 3.86 -11.32 20.88
C PRO A 108 4.82 -12.37 21.42
N LYS A 109 5.41 -12.08 22.57
CA LYS A 109 6.32 -13.01 23.26
C LYS A 109 5.47 -13.98 24.09
N MET A 110 5.37 -15.23 23.64
CA MET A 110 4.51 -16.24 24.24
C MET A 110 5.22 -17.17 25.24
N LYS A 111 6.39 -16.78 25.77
CA LYS A 111 7.20 -17.66 26.64
C LYS A 111 6.46 -18.11 27.91
N GLN A 112 5.70 -17.21 28.53
CA GLN A 112 4.91 -17.50 29.73
C GLN A 112 3.74 -18.42 29.42
N GLU A 113 3.09 -18.22 28.27
CA GLU A 113 2.00 -19.08 27.79
C GLU A 113 2.52 -20.51 27.57
N GLU A 114 3.68 -20.68 26.92
CA GLU A 114 4.32 -21.99 26.76
C GLU A 114 4.64 -22.66 28.12
N GLN A 115 5.10 -21.90 29.12
CA GLN A 115 5.39 -22.42 30.46
C GLN A 115 4.10 -22.86 31.18
N LEU A 116 3.03 -22.09 31.07
CA LEU A 116 1.73 -22.40 31.67
C LEU A 116 1.08 -23.62 31.01
N GLN A 117 1.20 -23.75 29.69
CA GLN A 117 0.73 -24.92 28.95
C GLN A 117 1.42 -26.21 29.43
N ARG A 118 2.75 -26.19 29.66
CA ARG A 118 3.49 -27.34 30.21
C ARG A 118 3.04 -27.73 31.62
N GLN A 119 2.46 -26.80 32.38
CA GLN A 119 1.90 -27.04 33.72
C GLN A 119 0.42 -27.46 33.69
N GLY A 120 -0.19 -27.60 32.49
CA GLY A 120 -1.63 -27.87 32.35
C GLY A 120 -2.53 -26.68 32.73
N ARG A 121 -1.97 -25.47 32.79
CA ARG A 121 -2.65 -24.22 33.19
C ARG A 121 -2.57 -23.14 32.11
N GLY A 122 -2.49 -23.55 30.84
CA GLY A 122 -2.49 -22.63 29.70
C GLY A 122 -3.76 -21.77 29.64
N SER A 123 -3.74 -20.73 28.82
CA SER A 123 -4.92 -19.91 28.58
C SER A 123 -6.07 -20.75 28.02
N ASP A 124 -7.31 -20.41 28.40
CA ASP A 124 -8.51 -21.13 27.98
C ASP A 124 -8.71 -21.04 26.46
N PRO A 125 -8.67 -22.15 25.70
CA PRO A 125 -8.87 -22.13 24.25
C PRO A 125 -10.26 -21.67 23.79
N ALA A 126 -11.25 -21.61 24.70
CA ALA A 126 -12.59 -21.11 24.40
C ALA A 126 -12.68 -19.57 24.39
N VAL A 127 -11.64 -18.86 24.83
CA VAL A 127 -11.59 -17.40 24.85
C VAL A 127 -10.88 -16.88 23.59
N GLU A 128 -11.58 -16.06 22.80
CA GLU A 128 -11.03 -15.38 21.62
C GLU A 128 -10.03 -14.28 22.03
N VAL A 129 -8.88 -14.22 21.35
CA VAL A 129 -7.78 -13.26 21.59
C VAL A 129 -7.29 -12.69 20.27
#